data_AF-A0A7V4YTY6-F1
#
_entry.id   AF-A0A7V4YTY6-F1
#
_cell.length_a   1.000
_cell.length_b   1.000
_cell.length_c   1.000
_cell.angle_alpha   90.00
_cell.angle_beta   90.00
_cell.angle_gamma   90.00
#
_symmetry.space_group_name_H-M   'P 1'
#
loop_
_entity.id
_entity.type
_entity.pdbx_description
1 polymer ?
#
loop_
_entity_poly.entity_id
_entity_poly.type
_entity_poly.pdbx_seq_one_letter_code
_entity_poly.pdbx_strand_id
1 'polypeptide(L)'
;MKPNDFVSAYLPYAQETEAVTGISAAAILAQAALESGWGEKAPGNMFFGVKDPDKGTTGKGQLIVTTEYLRKPDQHHLFPEVISVVWSDKFKKWKYTVRDWFRKFDTPAGSFLEHAQLFMKNPRYAQAIANGKDPEQFFREVQKAGYATAPNYADVLIAVVRTIQRNLPSEFESATNEPAAFDLPGEDERWMYLPQREEE
;
A
#
# COMPACT_ATOMS: atom_id res chain seq x y z
N MET A 1 0.14 4.81 -13.29
CA MET A 1 1.28 5.02 -14.23
C MET A 1 1.65 3.69 -14.87
N LYS A 2 2.42 3.67 -15.97
CA LYS A 2 2.96 2.40 -16.47
C LYS A 2 3.98 1.83 -15.48
N PRO A 3 4.15 0.49 -15.39
CA PRO A 3 5.10 -0.11 -14.45
C PRO A 3 6.54 0.39 -14.60
N ASN A 4 7.05 0.53 -15.83
CA ASN A 4 8.40 1.04 -16.07
C ASN A 4 8.61 2.44 -15.49
N ASP A 5 7.65 3.34 -15.72
CA ASP A 5 7.72 4.71 -15.21
C ASP A 5 7.64 4.73 -13.68
N PHE A 6 6.79 3.88 -13.09
CA PHE A 6 6.68 3.75 -11.65
C PHE A 6 7.99 3.25 -11.02
N VAL A 7 8.58 2.18 -11.56
CA VAL A 7 9.84 1.64 -11.07
C VAL A 7 10.95 2.67 -11.22
N SER A 8 11.09 3.28 -12.40
CA SER A 8 12.11 4.30 -12.65
C SER A 8 12.00 5.49 -11.70
N ALA A 9 10.78 5.94 -11.39
CA ALA A 9 10.55 7.08 -10.51
C ALA A 9 10.82 6.76 -9.03
N TYR A 10 10.50 5.54 -8.58
CA TYR A 10 10.43 5.23 -7.15
C TYR A 10 11.50 4.27 -6.63
N LEU A 11 12.25 3.60 -7.51
CA LEU A 11 13.32 2.69 -7.12
C LEU A 11 14.38 3.32 -6.20
N PRO A 12 14.90 4.55 -6.44
CA PRO A 12 15.89 5.15 -5.54
C PRO A 12 15.38 5.28 -4.10
N TYR A 13 14.12 5.68 -3.91
CA TYR A 13 13.50 5.81 -2.60
C TYR A 13 13.24 4.46 -1.93
N ALA A 14 12.92 3.43 -2.71
CA ALA A 14 12.75 2.07 -2.21
C ALA A 14 14.11 1.48 -1.79
N GLN A 15 15.19 1.77 -2.51
CA GLN A 15 16.55 1.37 -2.15
C GLN A 15 17.04 2.05 -0.86
N GLU A 16 16.71 3.33 -0.65
CA GLU A 16 16.97 4.00 0.64
C GLU A 16 16.30 3.26 1.80
N THR A 17 15.05 2.84 1.61
CA THR A 17 14.30 2.11 2.63
C THR A 17 14.83 0.69 2.83
N GLU A 18 15.22 0.00 1.76
CA GLU A 18 15.88 -1.31 1.82
C GLU A 18 17.19 -1.26 2.62
N ALA A 19 18.01 -0.23 2.41
CA ALA A 19 19.27 -0.05 3.12
C ALA A 19 19.08 0.09 4.64
N VAL A 20 17.95 0.68 5.08
CA VAL A 20 17.63 0.89 6.50
C VAL A 20 16.95 -0.33 7.13
N THR A 21 16.06 -0.98 6.38
CA THR A 21 15.11 -1.96 6.94
C THR A 21 15.47 -3.41 6.61
N GLY A 22 16.26 -3.64 5.56
CA GLY A 22 16.54 -4.96 5.01
C GLY A 22 15.37 -5.59 4.23
N ILE A 23 14.26 -4.88 4.05
CA ILE A 23 13.15 -5.31 3.19
C ILE A 23 13.47 -4.90 1.75
N SER A 24 13.40 -5.85 0.82
CA SER A 24 13.75 -5.66 -0.59
C SER A 24 13.03 -4.46 -1.20
N ALA A 25 13.75 -3.62 -1.96
CA ALA A 25 13.14 -2.53 -2.72
C ALA A 25 12.01 -3.02 -3.64
N ALA A 26 12.14 -4.23 -4.20
CA ALA A 26 11.09 -4.83 -5.02
C ALA A 26 9.82 -5.16 -4.21
N ALA A 27 9.95 -5.62 -2.97
CA ALA A 27 8.80 -5.84 -2.09
C ALA A 27 8.11 -4.50 -1.72
N ILE A 28 8.90 -3.50 -1.35
CA ILE A 28 8.40 -2.16 -1.01
C ILE A 28 7.62 -1.57 -2.19
N LEU A 29 8.20 -1.60 -3.40
CA LEU A 29 7.55 -1.12 -4.60
C LEU A 29 6.30 -1.95 -4.95
N ALA A 30 6.27 -3.25 -4.68
CA ALA A 30 5.12 -4.09 -4.99
C ALA A 30 3.90 -3.71 -4.16
N GLN A 31 4.08 -3.50 -2.86
CA GLN A 31 3.02 -2.98 -2.01
C GLN A 31 2.64 -1.56 -2.42
N ALA A 32 3.61 -0.66 -2.61
CA ALA A 32 3.32 0.71 -3.03
C ALA A 32 2.53 0.77 -4.35
N ALA A 33 2.87 -0.08 -5.33
CA ALA A 33 2.16 -0.18 -6.60
C ALA A 33 0.72 -0.70 -6.43
N LEU A 34 0.51 -1.76 -5.64
CA LEU A 34 -0.83 -2.28 -5.38
C LEU A 34 -1.71 -1.22 -4.71
N GLU A 35 -1.17 -0.57 -3.68
CA GLU A 35 -1.89 0.35 -2.79
C GLU A 35 -2.26 1.67 -3.49
N SER A 36 -1.32 2.23 -4.25
CA SER A 36 -1.51 3.49 -4.96
C SER A 36 -2.06 3.34 -6.38
N GLY A 37 -2.18 2.10 -6.90
CA GLY A 37 -2.51 1.85 -8.31
C GLY A 37 -1.39 2.32 -9.23
N TRP A 38 -0.19 1.79 -9.05
CA TRP A 38 1.01 2.23 -9.79
C TRP A 38 1.21 3.75 -9.74
N GLY A 39 1.04 4.35 -8.54
CA GLY A 39 1.28 5.77 -8.28
C GLY A 39 0.13 6.71 -8.67
N GLU A 40 -1.00 6.19 -9.17
CA GLU A 40 -2.14 7.03 -9.58
C GLU A 40 -2.79 7.78 -8.42
N LYS A 41 -2.76 7.18 -7.23
CA LYS A 41 -3.32 7.77 -6.00
C LYS A 41 -2.28 7.75 -4.88
N ALA A 42 -1.40 8.74 -4.89
CA ALA A 42 -0.41 8.97 -3.82
C ALA A 42 -0.28 10.46 -3.44
N PRO A 43 -1.38 11.17 -3.10
CA PRO A 43 -1.32 12.60 -2.74
C PRO A 43 -0.38 12.82 -1.56
N GLY A 44 0.47 13.84 -1.64
CA GLY A 44 1.47 14.14 -0.61
C GLY A 44 2.41 12.96 -0.32
N ASN A 45 2.80 12.20 -1.35
CA ASN A 45 3.63 11.00 -1.27
C ASN A 45 3.06 9.89 -0.35
N MET A 46 1.75 9.86 -0.13
CA MET A 46 1.12 8.83 0.70
C MET A 46 0.77 7.58 -0.14
N PHE A 47 1.70 6.64 -0.25
CA PHE A 47 1.49 5.43 -1.06
C PHE A 47 0.58 4.36 -0.41
N PHE A 48 0.45 4.36 0.93
CA PHE A 48 -0.21 3.27 1.68
C PHE A 48 -1.47 3.69 2.45
N GLY A 49 -2.01 4.89 2.18
CA GLY A 49 -3.25 5.33 2.82
C GLY A 49 -3.18 5.46 4.36
N VAL A 50 -2.01 5.77 4.92
CA VAL A 50 -1.81 5.86 6.38
C VAL A 50 -2.60 7.04 6.95
N LYS A 51 -3.54 6.75 7.86
CA LYS A 51 -4.30 7.78 8.60
C LYS A 51 -3.34 8.57 9.49
N ASP A 52 -3.57 9.88 9.61
CA ASP A 52 -2.78 10.71 10.52
C ASP A 52 -3.38 10.66 11.93
N PRO A 53 -2.73 10.00 12.91
CA PRO A 53 -3.27 9.86 14.27
C PRO A 53 -3.40 11.22 14.97
N ASP A 54 -2.56 12.19 14.57
CA ASP A 54 -2.53 13.53 15.14
C ASP A 54 -3.58 14.47 14.54
N LYS A 55 -4.40 13.98 13.59
CA LYS A 55 -5.48 14.73 12.93
C LYS A 55 -5.04 16.11 12.42
N GLY A 56 -3.85 16.18 11.81
CA GLY A 56 -3.28 17.38 11.22
C GLY A 56 -2.57 18.33 12.19
N THR A 57 -2.62 18.10 13.50
CA THR A 57 -2.10 19.05 14.51
C THR A 57 -0.58 19.23 14.48
N THR A 58 0.17 18.26 13.96
CA THR A 58 1.63 18.31 13.82
C THR A 58 2.09 18.90 12.49
N GLY A 59 1.17 19.27 11.60
CA GLY A 59 1.47 19.72 10.25
C GLY A 59 1.93 18.61 9.29
N LYS A 60 2.01 17.34 9.75
CA LYS A 60 2.32 16.14 8.95
C LYS A 60 1.08 15.46 8.36
N GLY A 61 -0.09 16.04 8.57
CA GLY A 61 -1.35 15.59 8.00
C GLY A 61 -1.76 16.39 6.75
N GLN A 62 -2.64 15.78 5.97
CA GLN A 62 -3.41 16.38 4.90
C GLN A 62 -4.86 15.86 4.97
N LEU A 63 -5.81 16.73 4.65
CA LEU A 63 -7.24 16.41 4.68
C LEU A 63 -7.70 16.03 3.27
N ILE A 64 -8.05 14.76 3.05
CA ILE A 64 -8.38 14.21 1.73
C ILE A 64 -9.80 13.62 1.73
N VAL A 65 -10.50 13.75 0.60
CA VAL A 65 -11.78 13.07 0.37
C VAL A 65 -11.53 11.57 0.14
N THR A 66 -12.16 10.72 0.94
CA THR A 66 -12.04 9.26 0.85
C THR A 66 -13.39 8.56 0.99
N THR A 67 -13.39 7.24 0.76
CA THR A 67 -14.53 6.36 0.95
C THR A 67 -14.31 5.41 2.12
N GLU A 68 -15.29 5.30 3.00
CA GLU A 68 -15.30 4.35 4.12
C GLU A 68 -16.58 3.51 4.09
N TYR A 69 -16.50 2.21 4.40
CA TYR A 69 -17.68 1.33 4.45
C TYR A 69 -17.98 0.91 5.89
N LEU A 70 -19.06 1.47 6.45
CA LEU A 70 -19.46 1.25 7.85
C LEU A 70 -20.75 0.44 7.98
N ARG A 71 -20.91 -0.25 9.12
CA ARG A 71 -22.11 -1.06 9.40
C ARG A 71 -23.35 -0.21 9.67
N LYS A 72 -23.18 1.03 10.17
CA LYS A 72 -24.28 1.92 10.58
C LYS A 72 -24.23 3.27 9.83
N PRO A 73 -25.38 3.92 9.60
CA PRO A 73 -25.45 5.22 8.92
C PRO A 73 -25.26 6.44 9.83
N ASP A 74 -25.15 6.25 11.15
CA ASP A 74 -25.13 7.31 12.18
C ASP A 74 -23.73 7.55 12.79
N GLN A 75 -22.67 7.30 12.02
CA GLN A 75 -21.28 7.33 12.52
C GLN A 75 -20.54 8.62 12.14
N HIS A 76 -21.26 9.74 12.04
CA HIS A 76 -20.69 11.01 11.55
C HIS A 76 -19.55 11.53 12.44
N HIS A 77 -19.61 11.26 13.74
CA HIS A 77 -18.63 11.70 14.74
C HIS A 77 -17.21 11.11 14.53
N LEU A 78 -17.07 10.08 13.70
CA LEU A 78 -15.78 9.49 13.38
C LEU A 78 -14.95 10.34 12.42
N PHE A 79 -15.58 11.27 11.69
CA PHE A 79 -14.96 12.01 10.60
C PHE A 79 -14.96 13.51 10.86
N PRO A 80 -13.89 14.22 10.46
CA PRO A 80 -13.88 15.68 10.42
C PRO A 80 -15.03 16.28 9.61
N GLU A 81 -15.34 15.67 8.45
CA GLU A 81 -16.42 16.12 7.56
C GLU A 81 -17.06 14.92 6.86
N VAL A 82 -18.39 14.85 6.88
CA VAL A 82 -19.18 13.88 6.11
C VAL A 82 -19.79 14.56 4.90
N ILE A 83 -19.48 14.04 3.70
CA ILE A 83 -19.98 14.59 2.42
C ILE A 83 -21.24 13.84 1.99
N SER A 84 -21.24 12.50 2.05
CA SER A 84 -22.42 11.70 1.73
C SER A 84 -22.41 10.35 2.44
N VAL A 85 -23.61 9.80 2.68
CA VAL A 85 -23.82 8.46 3.24
C VAL A 85 -24.87 7.75 2.39
N VAL A 86 -24.50 6.67 1.71
CA VAL A 86 -25.39 5.90 0.84
C VAL A 86 -25.25 4.41 1.09
N TRP A 87 -26.34 3.66 0.99
CA TRP A 87 -26.28 2.20 1.09
C TRP A 87 -25.52 1.59 -0.11
N SER A 88 -24.66 0.60 0.14
CA SER A 88 -24.02 -0.19 -0.90
C SER A 88 -24.51 -1.63 -0.88
N ASP A 89 -25.25 -2.02 -1.92
CA ASP A 89 -25.73 -3.39 -2.06
C ASP A 89 -24.61 -4.41 -2.25
N LYS A 90 -23.52 -4.00 -2.90
CA LYS A 90 -22.33 -4.83 -3.13
C LYS A 90 -21.64 -5.22 -1.83
N PHE A 91 -21.45 -4.24 -0.93
CA PHE A 91 -20.71 -4.45 0.31
C PHE A 91 -21.60 -4.71 1.53
N LYS A 92 -22.93 -4.61 1.37
CA LYS A 92 -23.92 -4.68 2.46
C LYS A 92 -23.54 -3.79 3.64
N LYS A 93 -23.06 -2.59 3.32
CA LYS A 93 -22.57 -1.55 4.24
C LYS A 93 -22.97 -0.17 3.74
N TRP A 94 -22.95 0.80 4.64
CA TRP A 94 -23.09 2.21 4.31
C TRP A 94 -21.77 2.74 3.78
N LYS A 95 -21.78 3.23 2.53
CA LYS A 95 -20.67 3.92 1.89
C LYS A 95 -20.70 5.38 2.31
N TYR A 96 -19.69 5.78 3.06
CA TYR A 96 -19.42 7.15 3.46
C TYR A 96 -18.45 7.77 2.46
N THR A 97 -18.79 8.93 1.91
CA THR A 97 -17.80 9.84 1.31
C THR A 97 -17.51 10.92 2.35
N VAL A 98 -16.27 11.05 2.77
CA VAL A 98 -15.86 11.88 3.92
C VAL A 98 -14.57 12.61 3.59
N ARG A 99 -14.28 13.72 4.28
CA ARG A 99 -12.89 14.14 4.44
C ARG A 99 -12.31 13.53 5.70
N ASP A 100 -11.11 13.00 5.60
CA ASP A 100 -10.39 12.47 6.74
C ASP A 100 -8.90 12.81 6.68
N TRP A 101 -8.24 12.72 7.84
CA TRP A 101 -6.83 13.04 8.00
C TRP A 101 -5.94 11.86 7.65
N PHE A 102 -5.02 12.13 6.75
CA PHE A 102 -4.03 11.18 6.28
C PHE A 102 -2.64 11.77 6.40
N ARG A 103 -1.63 10.92 6.56
CA ARG A 103 -0.23 11.36 6.55
C ARG A 103 0.11 11.98 5.20
N LYS A 104 0.98 12.98 5.23
CA LYS A 104 1.73 13.46 4.07
C LYS A 104 3.23 13.34 4.38
N PHE A 105 4.01 13.11 3.34
CA PHE A 105 5.45 12.91 3.45
C PHE A 105 6.17 13.84 2.49
N ASP A 106 7.32 14.32 2.94
CA ASP A 106 8.18 15.17 2.10
C ASP A 106 8.74 14.38 0.91
N THR A 107 8.98 13.07 1.07
CA THR A 107 9.49 12.16 0.04
C THR A 107 8.73 10.82 0.02
N PRO A 108 8.74 10.09 -1.12
CA PRO A 108 8.25 8.72 -1.19
C PRO A 108 8.92 7.79 -0.16
N ALA A 109 10.24 7.92 0.03
CA ALA A 109 11.00 7.15 1.01
C ALA A 109 10.45 7.31 2.44
N GLY A 110 9.96 8.50 2.81
CA GLY A 110 9.31 8.73 4.09
C GLY A 110 8.08 7.84 4.30
N SER A 111 7.25 7.70 3.27
CA SER A 111 6.08 6.82 3.33
C SER A 111 6.45 5.33 3.31
N PHE A 112 7.46 4.96 2.52
CA PHE A 112 7.97 3.59 2.42
C PHE A 112 8.54 3.13 3.76
N LEU A 113 9.28 3.99 4.43
CA LEU A 113 9.84 3.72 5.75
C LEU A 113 8.76 3.63 6.83
N GLU A 114 7.77 4.53 6.85
CA GLU A 114 6.68 4.43 7.86
C GLU A 114 5.88 3.13 7.68
N HIS A 115 5.63 2.71 6.44
CA HIS A 115 5.00 1.41 6.17
C HIS A 115 5.89 0.23 6.56
N ALA A 116 7.19 0.25 6.22
CA ALA A 116 8.13 -0.79 6.63
C ALA A 116 8.21 -0.95 8.16
N GLN A 117 8.08 0.14 8.92
CA GLN A 117 8.07 0.11 10.38
C GLN A 117 6.92 -0.70 10.97
N LEU A 118 5.79 -0.86 10.27
CA LEU A 118 4.71 -1.76 10.68
C LEU A 118 5.23 -3.20 10.84
N PHE A 119 5.98 -3.68 9.85
CA PHE A 119 6.56 -5.03 9.86
C PHE A 119 7.68 -5.16 10.89
N MET A 120 8.52 -4.12 11.03
CA MET A 120 9.65 -4.16 11.95
C MET A 120 9.23 -4.11 13.43
N LYS A 121 8.17 -3.36 13.75
CA LYS A 121 7.75 -3.13 15.14
C LYS A 121 6.80 -4.20 15.67
N ASN A 122 6.02 -4.85 14.80
CA ASN A 122 5.05 -5.85 15.23
C ASN A 122 5.66 -7.27 15.18
N PRO A 123 5.85 -7.94 16.33
CA PRO A 123 6.49 -9.26 16.40
C PRO A 123 5.82 -10.34 15.56
N ARG A 124 4.54 -10.19 15.20
CA ARG A 124 3.84 -11.14 14.33
C ARG A 124 4.49 -11.28 12.96
N TYR A 125 5.23 -10.26 12.51
CA TYR A 125 5.93 -10.24 11.21
C TYR A 125 7.41 -10.63 11.31
N ALA A 126 7.88 -11.15 12.45
CA ALA A 126 9.29 -11.51 12.62
C ALA A 126 9.80 -12.48 11.54
N GLN A 127 8.99 -13.46 11.13
CA GLN A 127 9.35 -14.38 10.05
C GLN A 127 9.38 -13.69 8.68
N ALA A 128 8.49 -12.71 8.43
CA ALA A 128 8.55 -11.92 7.22
C ALA A 128 9.85 -11.10 7.18
N ILE A 129 10.18 -10.38 8.25
CA ILE A 129 11.42 -9.59 8.35
C ILE A 129 12.67 -10.45 8.17
N ALA A 130 12.71 -11.66 8.74
CA ALA A 130 13.82 -12.61 8.54
C ALA A 130 14.02 -12.98 7.06
N ASN A 131 12.97 -12.90 6.26
CA ASN A 131 12.95 -13.15 4.82
C ASN A 131 12.90 -11.85 3.98
N GLY A 132 13.16 -10.68 4.56
CA GLY A 132 12.98 -9.38 3.90
C GLY A 132 13.74 -9.22 2.58
N LYS A 133 14.86 -9.92 2.39
CA LYS A 133 15.66 -9.93 1.16
C LYS A 133 15.09 -10.81 0.05
N ASP A 134 14.20 -11.74 0.39
CA ASP A 134 13.47 -12.57 -0.56
C ASP A 134 12.02 -12.03 -0.65
N PRO A 135 11.69 -11.19 -1.65
CA PRO A 135 10.38 -10.57 -1.73
C PRO A 135 9.25 -11.60 -1.90
N GLU A 136 9.49 -12.76 -2.51
CA GLU A 136 8.46 -13.78 -2.64
C GLU A 136 8.18 -14.46 -1.29
N GLN A 137 9.23 -14.88 -0.58
CA GLN A 137 9.09 -15.48 0.74
C GLN A 137 8.57 -14.48 1.78
N PHE A 138 9.01 -13.21 1.71
CA PHE A 138 8.49 -12.11 2.52
C PHE A 138 6.96 -12.05 2.44
N PHE A 139 6.37 -12.01 1.24
CA PHE A 139 4.92 -11.91 1.10
C PHE A 139 4.16 -13.16 1.55
N ARG A 140 4.76 -14.35 1.39
CA ARG A 140 4.17 -15.59 1.95
C ARG A 140 4.09 -15.53 3.47
N GLU A 141 5.14 -15.06 4.14
CA GLU A 141 5.13 -14.91 5.61
C GLU A 141 4.22 -13.76 6.07
N VAL A 142 4.14 -12.65 5.32
CA VAL A 142 3.19 -11.55 5.58
C VAL A 142 1.74 -12.05 5.51
N GLN A 143 1.39 -12.84 4.49
CA GLN A 143 0.06 -13.44 4.39
C GLN A 143 -0.20 -14.40 5.56
N LYS A 144 0.74 -15.29 5.86
CA LYS A 144 0.63 -16.26 6.96
C LYS A 144 0.46 -15.58 8.32
N ALA A 145 1.08 -14.42 8.51
CA ALA A 145 0.91 -13.58 9.69
C ALA A 145 -0.43 -12.82 9.75
N GLY A 146 -1.30 -12.99 8.75
CA GLY A 146 -2.66 -12.45 8.73
C GLY A 146 -2.73 -10.97 8.33
N TYR A 147 -1.81 -10.48 7.49
CA TYR A 147 -1.85 -9.09 7.03
C TYR A 147 -3.17 -8.76 6.32
N ALA A 148 -3.59 -9.56 5.35
CA ALA A 148 -4.81 -9.33 4.57
C ALA A 148 -5.78 -10.53 4.66
N THR A 149 -7.07 -10.28 4.45
CA THR A 149 -8.10 -11.33 4.38
C THR A 149 -8.11 -12.08 3.05
N ALA A 150 -7.58 -11.48 1.98
CA ALA A 150 -7.52 -12.13 0.68
C ALA A 150 -6.68 -13.43 0.77
N PRO A 151 -7.24 -14.60 0.38
CA PRO A 151 -6.52 -15.88 0.47
C PRO A 151 -5.34 -15.97 -0.52
N ASN A 152 -5.34 -15.13 -1.55
CA ASN A 152 -4.35 -15.04 -2.61
C ASN A 152 -3.48 -13.77 -2.52
N TYR A 153 -3.42 -13.11 -1.36
CA TYR A 153 -2.69 -11.86 -1.16
C TYR A 153 -1.23 -11.95 -1.62
N ALA A 154 -0.51 -12.97 -1.16
CA ALA A 154 0.88 -13.22 -1.49
C ALA A 154 1.05 -13.48 -2.99
N ASP A 155 0.17 -14.26 -3.61
CA ASP A 155 0.27 -14.59 -5.04
C ASP A 155 0.11 -13.34 -5.92
N VAL A 156 -0.80 -12.43 -5.53
CA VAL A 156 -0.97 -11.13 -6.19
C VAL A 156 0.30 -10.29 -6.06
N LEU A 157 0.84 -10.13 -4.85
CA LEU A 157 2.04 -9.32 -4.69
C LEU A 157 3.29 -9.94 -5.32
N ILE A 158 3.41 -11.27 -5.34
CA ILE A 158 4.48 -11.96 -6.07
C ILE A 158 4.37 -11.68 -7.58
N ALA A 159 3.16 -11.64 -8.14
CA ALA A 159 2.99 -11.25 -9.54
C ALA A 159 3.44 -9.79 -9.79
N VAL A 160 3.11 -8.88 -8.88
CA VAL A 160 3.55 -7.47 -8.95
C VAL A 160 5.07 -7.34 -8.79
N VAL A 161 5.69 -8.10 -7.86
CA VAL A 161 7.16 -8.18 -7.70
C VAL A 161 7.82 -8.58 -9.01
N ARG A 162 7.32 -9.62 -9.68
CA ARG A 162 7.87 -10.07 -10.96
C ARG A 162 7.72 -8.99 -12.04
N THR A 163 6.62 -8.23 -12.04
CA THR A 163 6.47 -7.07 -12.93
C THR A 163 7.50 -6.00 -12.60
N ILE A 164 7.71 -5.66 -11.32
CA ILE A 164 8.73 -4.69 -10.93
C ILE A 164 10.12 -5.14 -11.34
N GLN A 165 10.50 -6.38 -11.06
CA GLN A 165 11.81 -6.94 -11.40
C GLN A 165 12.12 -6.88 -12.89
N ARG A 166 11.13 -7.13 -13.75
CA ARG A 166 11.27 -6.99 -15.22
C ARG A 166 11.46 -5.55 -15.68
N ASN A 167 11.05 -4.58 -14.87
CA ASN A 167 11.11 -3.15 -15.16
C ASN A 167 12.22 -2.45 -14.36
N LEU A 168 13.04 -3.19 -13.60
CA LEU A 168 14.22 -2.62 -12.97
C LEU A 168 15.20 -2.21 -14.09
N PRO A 169 15.86 -1.04 -13.95
CA PRO A 169 16.88 -0.63 -14.90
C PRO A 169 17.95 -1.72 -14.96
N SER A 170 18.13 -2.27 -16.15
CA SER A 170 19.18 -3.24 -16.40
C SER A 170 20.53 -2.50 -16.33
N GLU A 171 21.35 -2.76 -15.32
CA GLU A 171 22.79 -2.59 -15.54
C GLU A 171 23.34 -3.68 -16.49
N PHE A 172 22.53 -4.70 -16.84
CA PHE A 172 22.93 -5.83 -17.68
C PHE A 172 21.78 -6.38 -18.57
N GLU A 173 22.04 -6.27 -19.88
CA GLU A 173 21.53 -7.07 -21.01
C GLU A 173 20.14 -6.91 -21.63
N SER A 174 20.09 -7.43 -22.86
CA SER A 174 19.49 -6.89 -24.07
C SER A 174 18.02 -7.17 -24.29
N ALA A 175 17.40 -6.25 -25.03
CA ALA A 175 16.07 -6.31 -25.64
C ALA A 175 15.54 -7.72 -25.90
N THR A 176 14.45 -8.08 -25.21
CA THR A 176 13.42 -8.97 -25.75
C THR A 176 12.04 -8.59 -25.20
N ASN A 177 11.06 -8.53 -26.12
CA ASN A 177 9.61 -8.34 -25.99
C ASN A 177 9.04 -8.10 -24.58
N GLU A 178 8.34 -6.97 -24.40
CA GLU A 178 7.43 -6.71 -23.27
C GLU A 178 6.25 -7.71 -23.28
N PRO A 179 6.10 -8.59 -22.27
CA PRO A 179 4.79 -9.17 -21.97
C PRO A 179 3.93 -8.15 -21.21
N ALA A 180 2.61 -8.24 -21.38
CA ALA A 180 1.65 -7.34 -20.73
C ALA A 180 1.86 -7.28 -19.21
N ALA A 181 1.73 -6.07 -18.64
CA ALA A 181 1.78 -5.83 -17.21
C ALA A 181 0.76 -6.70 -16.47
N PHE A 182 1.07 -7.11 -15.23
CA PHE A 182 0.05 -7.73 -14.38
C PHE A 182 -1.01 -6.69 -14.05
N ASP A 183 -2.23 -6.91 -14.53
CA ASP A 183 -3.37 -6.07 -14.18
C ASP A 183 -3.67 -6.23 -12.69
N LEU A 184 -3.55 -5.14 -11.94
CA LEU A 184 -3.94 -5.13 -10.53
C LEU A 184 -5.42 -5.50 -10.40
N PRO A 185 -5.83 -6.08 -9.27
CA PRO A 185 -7.25 -6.14 -8.93
C PRO A 185 -7.90 -4.78 -9.13
N GLY A 186 -9.12 -4.78 -9.66
CA GLY A 186 -9.90 -3.55 -9.86
C GLY A 186 -9.99 -2.76 -8.55
N GLU A 187 -10.12 -1.44 -8.62
CA GLU A 187 -10.13 -0.57 -7.42
C GLU A 187 -11.10 -1.06 -6.33
N ASP A 188 -12.24 -1.61 -6.77
CA ASP A 188 -13.29 -2.18 -5.92
C ASP A 188 -12.92 -3.49 -5.19
N GLU A 189 -11.80 -4.13 -5.51
CA GLU A 189 -11.32 -5.39 -4.92
C GLU A 189 -10.03 -5.21 -4.13
N ARG A 190 -9.29 -4.11 -4.35
CA ARG A 190 -8.02 -3.84 -3.65
C ARG A 190 -8.16 -3.81 -2.13
N TRP A 191 -9.33 -3.43 -1.61
CA TRP A 191 -9.59 -3.42 -0.17
C TRP A 191 -9.37 -4.78 0.50
N MET A 192 -9.52 -5.89 -0.23
CA MET A 192 -9.31 -7.25 0.31
C MET A 192 -7.83 -7.54 0.59
N TYR A 193 -6.94 -6.78 -0.03
CA TYR A 193 -5.49 -6.90 0.03
C TYR A 193 -4.87 -5.88 1.00
N LEU A 194 -5.67 -4.97 1.56
CA LEU A 194 -5.23 -4.03 2.58
C LEU A 194 -4.92 -4.74 3.91
N PRO A 195 -4.06 -4.14 4.76
CA PRO A 195 -3.86 -4.64 6.11
C PRO A 195 -5.19 -4.69 6.84
N GLN A 196 -5.44 -5.77 7.59
CA GLN A 196 -6.51 -5.80 8.58
C GLN A 196 -6.26 -4.65 9.54
N ARG A 197 -7.28 -3.79 9.74
CA ARG A 197 -7.22 -2.79 10.80
C ARG A 197 -7.03 -3.56 12.10
N GLU A 198 -5.91 -3.31 12.78
CA GLU A 198 -5.77 -3.75 14.16
C GLU A 198 -6.92 -3.06 14.91
N GLU A 199 -7.90 -3.83 15.36
CA GLU A 199 -8.89 -3.32 16.29
C GLU A 199 -8.10 -2.95 17.55
N GLU A 200 -7.84 -1.64 17.72
CA GLU A 200 -7.47 -1.06 19.02
C GLU A 200 -8.59 -1.29 20.04
#